data_AF-A0A9P4ICF3-F1
#
_entry.id   AF-A0A9P4ICF3-F1
#
_cell.length_a   1.000
_cell.length_b   1.000
_cell.length_c   1.000
_cell.angle_alpha   90.00
_cell.angle_beta   90.00
_cell.angle_gamma   90.00
#
_symmetry.space_group_name_H-M   'P 1'
#
loop_
_entity.id
_entity.type
_entity.pdbx_description
1 polymer ?
#
loop_
_entity_poly.entity_id
_entity_poly.type
_entity_poly.pdbx_seq_one_letter_code
_entity_poly.pdbx_strand_id
1 'polypeptide(L)'
;MSREDVLGAVLAHASENSELLVKLGATSEAPSVLRAHLTHLQHLKDEFEVQEKSLSGLKETTESQFKLHSKYRDSNIRRFFYRTTRMLAKFEAKQMKEEREYFSALSKQSKAEERYKLLKQDLDEAEKAEVPLESLAKEHDEIHKKIDELYESLFAGPTPGFQTEDSREGNFYNARRRNEQTKASIIAARRAQRHLNQASANLNRTDNYMRYALAEADNSIFFFDESLNLLSHSDEYLSYAIASVGKAEQELRPLSPEMDEARKAIMMHLQEAKSQINARHNHDAIASAITNSRSRVGVAKQRVSELFELIKKREREGLEEIKMTARGMEDARQALQQIRQGIFEEVAGFGEAAPAYLECCDRADGFCALPPPPPLEEPIDENDDPILQAAARRQAQAQAQAQAQAQGHNHEHPPPQETAATGPVDMPADNAMDVSPIEQEHRPSVAPSVGQGHRTSVAPSVAAVNISNLPADMPPNMPLDIPMDPPRAAALPPSYDNVVSNPPSNNAAASQQSDRRTSNALTPTTAPPTPPAALRASLAAHDPAPSAPTDRDSEEEEHDAEDEKILPPPIPIGDIKQPL
;
A
#
# COMPACT_ATOMS: atom_id res chain seq x y z
N MET A 1 -48.72 6.33 -2.55
CA MET A 1 -48.97 7.40 -3.55
C MET A 1 -49.87 6.86 -4.64
N SER A 2 -50.81 7.66 -5.11
CA SER A 2 -51.50 7.45 -6.38
C SER A 2 -50.61 7.89 -7.55
N ARG A 3 -50.96 7.51 -8.79
CA ARG A 3 -50.26 8.03 -9.98
C ARG A 3 -50.35 9.56 -10.07
N GLU A 4 -51.50 10.13 -9.72
CA GLU A 4 -51.73 11.58 -9.75
C GLU A 4 -50.84 12.31 -8.74
N ASP A 5 -50.58 11.70 -7.58
CA ASP A 5 -49.67 12.25 -6.56
C ASP A 5 -48.23 12.35 -7.11
N VAL A 6 -47.75 11.31 -7.80
CA VAL A 6 -46.41 11.30 -8.43
C VAL A 6 -46.33 12.39 -9.48
N LEU A 7 -47.32 12.48 -10.37
CA LEU A 7 -47.35 13.49 -11.44
C LEU A 7 -47.34 14.92 -10.86
N GLY A 8 -48.15 15.16 -9.83
CA GLY A 8 -48.19 16.45 -9.14
C GLY A 8 -46.87 16.80 -8.46
N ALA A 9 -46.20 15.81 -7.84
CA ALA A 9 -44.89 16.00 -7.22
C ALA A 9 -43.79 16.29 -8.25
N VAL A 10 -43.77 15.56 -9.37
CA VAL A 10 -42.84 15.80 -10.49
C VAL A 10 -42.99 17.21 -11.04
N LEU A 11 -44.23 17.68 -11.27
CA LEU A 11 -44.49 19.05 -11.71
C LEU A 11 -44.01 20.10 -10.70
N ALA A 12 -44.23 19.85 -9.40
CA ALA A 12 -43.82 20.78 -8.34
C ALA A 12 -42.30 20.95 -8.25
N HIS A 13 -41.52 19.92 -8.57
CA HIS A 13 -40.06 19.90 -8.49
C HIS A 13 -39.34 20.09 -9.85
N ALA A 14 -40.09 20.30 -10.94
CA ALA A 14 -39.51 20.41 -12.29
C ALA A 14 -38.51 21.58 -12.41
N SER A 15 -38.83 22.74 -11.84
CA SER A 15 -37.96 23.93 -11.90
C SER A 15 -36.66 23.76 -11.12
N GLU A 16 -36.74 23.14 -9.93
CA GLU A 16 -35.57 22.81 -9.09
C GLU A 16 -34.65 21.80 -9.79
N ASN A 17 -35.22 20.75 -10.39
CA ASN A 17 -34.47 19.77 -11.16
C ASN A 17 -33.72 20.44 -12.33
N SER A 18 -34.38 21.32 -13.07
CA SER A 18 -33.75 22.06 -14.17
C SER A 18 -32.63 22.99 -13.70
N GLU A 19 -32.80 23.68 -12.56
CA GLU A 19 -31.74 24.51 -11.97
C GLU A 19 -30.52 23.67 -11.56
N LEU A 20 -30.73 22.54 -10.89
CA LEU A 20 -29.66 21.64 -10.48
C LEU A 20 -28.89 21.08 -11.68
N LEU A 21 -29.59 20.72 -12.76
CA LEU A 21 -28.98 20.21 -13.98
C LEU A 21 -28.16 21.24 -14.74
N VAL A 22 -28.58 22.50 -14.76
CA VAL A 22 -27.77 23.60 -15.32
C VAL A 22 -26.48 23.80 -14.52
N LYS A 23 -26.58 23.81 -13.19
CA LYS A 23 -25.38 23.91 -12.32
C LYS A 23 -24.46 22.71 -12.47
N LEU A 24 -25.03 21.52 -12.64
CA LEU A 24 -24.26 20.31 -12.88
C LEU A 24 -23.48 20.40 -14.20
N GLY A 25 -24.13 20.86 -15.27
CA GLY A 25 -23.46 21.10 -16.56
C GLY A 25 -22.32 22.11 -16.45
N ALA A 26 -22.48 23.18 -15.65
CA ALA A 26 -21.44 24.18 -15.43
C ALA A 26 -20.22 23.67 -14.65
N THR A 27 -20.39 22.65 -13.81
CA THR A 27 -19.33 22.08 -12.96
C THR A 27 -18.79 20.72 -13.45
N SER A 28 -19.24 20.29 -14.63
CA SER A 28 -18.99 18.96 -15.20
C SER A 28 -17.52 18.58 -15.36
N GLU A 29 -16.66 19.51 -15.75
CA GLU A 29 -15.25 19.26 -16.00
C GLU A 29 -14.41 19.23 -14.71
N ALA A 30 -14.90 19.85 -13.63
CA ALA A 30 -14.12 20.12 -12.43
C ALA A 30 -13.49 18.87 -11.78
N PRO A 31 -14.18 17.73 -11.61
CA PRO A 31 -13.58 16.53 -10.99
C PRO A 31 -12.48 15.90 -11.85
N SER A 32 -12.55 16.03 -13.18
CA SER A 32 -11.52 15.51 -14.09
C SER A 32 -10.27 16.39 -14.07
N VAL A 33 -10.46 17.71 -14.07
CA VAL A 33 -9.39 18.70 -13.98
C VAL A 33 -8.67 18.59 -12.63
N LEU A 34 -9.42 18.44 -11.53
CA LEU A 34 -8.83 18.23 -10.20
C LEU A 34 -7.95 16.97 -10.16
N ARG A 35 -8.41 15.84 -10.72
CA ARG A 35 -7.61 14.60 -10.77
C ARG A 35 -6.33 14.76 -11.58
N ALA A 36 -6.41 15.41 -12.74
CA ALA A 36 -5.23 15.71 -13.56
C ALA A 36 -4.25 16.62 -12.80
N HIS A 37 -4.77 17.63 -12.11
CA HIS A 37 -3.98 18.55 -11.28
C HIS A 37 -3.27 17.87 -10.12
N LEU A 38 -3.97 16.99 -9.37
CA LEU A 38 -3.38 16.21 -8.28
C LEU A 38 -2.25 15.29 -8.77
N THR A 39 -2.40 14.71 -9.95
CA THR A 39 -1.35 13.88 -10.57
C THR A 39 -0.12 14.72 -10.92
N HIS A 40 -0.33 15.92 -11.45
CA HIS A 40 0.75 16.88 -11.74
C HIS A 40 1.47 17.33 -10.46
N LEU A 41 0.70 17.62 -9.40
CA LEU A 41 1.22 18.01 -8.09
C LEU A 41 2.09 16.92 -7.47
N GLN A 42 1.66 15.66 -7.55
CA GLN A 42 2.47 14.52 -7.10
C GLN A 42 3.80 14.42 -7.87
N HIS A 43 3.76 14.57 -9.20
CA HIS A 43 4.97 14.56 -10.03
C HIS A 43 5.94 15.70 -9.64
N LEU A 44 5.43 16.90 -9.40
CA LEU A 44 6.24 18.04 -8.94
C LEU A 44 6.88 17.77 -7.57
N LYS A 45 6.15 17.15 -6.64
CA LYS A 45 6.69 16.75 -5.33
C LYS A 45 7.83 15.74 -5.47
N ASP A 46 7.64 14.71 -6.28
CA ASP A 46 8.67 13.69 -6.52
C ASP A 46 9.93 14.31 -7.17
N GLU A 47 9.76 15.19 -8.18
CA GLU A 47 10.87 15.91 -8.82
C GLU A 47 11.58 16.86 -7.84
N PHE A 48 10.83 17.52 -6.98
CA PHE A 48 11.35 18.42 -5.95
C PHE A 48 12.22 17.66 -4.95
N GLU A 49 11.76 16.51 -4.42
CA GLU A 49 12.54 15.67 -3.50
C GLU A 49 13.84 15.15 -4.13
N VAL A 50 13.78 14.72 -5.39
CA VAL A 50 14.97 14.26 -6.13
C VAL A 50 15.95 15.41 -6.31
N GLN A 51 15.47 16.60 -6.69
CA GLN A 51 16.32 17.77 -6.88
C GLN A 51 16.92 18.27 -5.55
N GLU A 52 16.19 18.20 -4.45
CA GLU A 52 16.67 18.55 -3.11
C GLU A 52 17.84 17.65 -2.70
N LYS A 53 17.71 16.32 -2.86
CA LYS A 53 18.78 15.34 -2.63
C LYS A 53 19.98 15.57 -3.55
N SER A 54 19.75 15.91 -4.82
CA SER A 54 20.84 16.23 -5.74
C SER A 54 21.57 17.51 -5.33
N LEU A 55 20.85 18.52 -4.85
CA LEU A 55 21.42 19.80 -4.45
C LEU A 55 22.26 19.65 -3.16
N SER A 56 21.81 18.87 -2.18
CA SER A 56 22.59 18.59 -0.97
C SER A 56 23.91 17.89 -1.31
N GLY A 57 23.88 16.86 -2.16
CA GLY A 57 25.09 16.20 -2.65
C GLY A 57 26.03 17.15 -3.40
N LEU A 58 25.51 18.01 -4.27
CA LEU A 58 26.33 19.01 -4.98
C LEU A 58 26.98 20.01 -4.01
N LYS A 59 26.26 20.46 -2.97
CA LYS A 59 26.83 21.35 -1.94
C LYS A 59 27.99 20.71 -1.19
N GLU A 60 27.85 19.43 -0.79
CA GLU A 60 28.94 18.68 -0.15
C GLU A 60 30.16 18.55 -1.07
N THR A 61 29.92 18.23 -2.36
CA THR A 61 31.03 18.15 -3.34
C THR A 61 31.71 19.50 -3.54
N THR A 62 30.96 20.60 -3.69
CA THR A 62 31.53 21.94 -3.82
C THR A 62 32.34 22.33 -2.57
N GLU A 63 31.85 22.04 -1.37
CA GLU A 63 32.57 22.32 -0.12
C GLU A 63 33.86 21.50 -0.02
N SER A 64 33.82 20.23 -0.41
CA SER A 64 35.02 19.38 -0.44
C SER A 64 36.07 19.90 -1.43
N GLN A 65 35.66 20.31 -2.63
CA GLN A 65 36.52 20.88 -3.67
C GLN A 65 37.06 22.25 -3.27
N PHE A 66 36.24 23.08 -2.60
CA PHE A 66 36.67 24.35 -2.04
C PHE A 66 37.78 24.17 -1.00
N LYS A 67 37.63 23.20 -0.08
CA LYS A 67 38.65 22.86 0.93
C LYS A 67 39.95 22.39 0.27
N LEU A 68 39.88 21.60 -0.80
CA LEU A 68 41.06 21.17 -1.55
C LEU A 68 41.75 22.34 -2.26
N HIS A 69 40.98 23.15 -2.99
CA HIS A 69 41.49 24.36 -3.65
C HIS A 69 42.15 25.33 -2.67
N SER A 70 41.52 25.63 -1.52
CA SER A 70 42.10 26.49 -0.47
C SER A 70 43.40 25.91 0.11
N LYS A 71 43.47 24.58 0.37
CA LYS A 71 44.71 23.93 0.81
C LYS A 71 45.86 24.10 -0.18
N TYR A 72 45.61 24.12 -1.49
CA TYR A 72 46.64 24.35 -2.50
C TYR A 72 46.96 25.84 -2.69
N ARG A 73 45.97 26.73 -2.60
CA ARG A 73 46.17 28.17 -2.76
C ARG A 73 46.94 28.80 -1.58
N ASP A 74 46.55 28.44 -0.35
CA ASP A 74 46.98 29.14 0.87
C ASP A 74 48.20 28.49 1.55
N SER A 75 48.57 27.26 1.17
CA SER A 75 49.68 26.55 1.82
C SER A 75 51.05 26.98 1.30
N ASN A 76 51.62 27.99 1.94
CA ASN A 76 53.00 28.43 1.73
C ASN A 76 54.02 27.31 1.97
N ILE A 77 53.75 26.39 2.91
CA ILE A 77 54.61 25.24 3.21
C ILE A 77 54.65 24.27 2.04
N ARG A 78 53.49 23.92 1.47
CA ARG A 78 53.43 23.06 0.27
C ARG A 78 54.14 23.75 -0.88
N ARG A 79 53.87 25.03 -1.13
CA ARG A 79 54.55 25.80 -2.18
C ARG A 79 56.07 25.80 -2.00
N PHE A 80 56.54 25.97 -0.77
CA PHE A 80 57.97 25.90 -0.41
C PHE A 80 58.55 24.51 -0.67
N PHE A 81 57.88 23.43 -0.26
CA PHE A 81 58.33 22.06 -0.49
C PHE A 81 58.44 21.69 -1.98
N TYR A 82 57.47 22.11 -2.80
CA TYR A 82 57.55 21.92 -4.26
C TYR A 82 58.64 22.79 -4.91
N ARG A 83 58.92 23.96 -4.33
CA ARG A 83 60.04 24.82 -4.76
C ARG A 83 61.40 24.19 -4.43
N THR A 84 61.58 23.63 -3.24
CA THR A 84 62.84 22.99 -2.82
C THR A 84 63.12 21.72 -3.63
N THR A 85 62.10 20.95 -3.96
CA THR A 85 62.21 19.75 -4.82
C THR A 85 62.31 20.05 -6.32
N ARG A 86 62.32 21.33 -6.74
CA ARG A 86 62.32 21.79 -8.14
C ARG A 86 61.12 21.29 -8.96
N MET A 87 59.99 20.99 -8.33
CA MET A 87 58.77 20.49 -8.96
C MET A 87 57.67 21.56 -9.06
N LEU A 88 58.02 22.85 -9.15
CA LEU A 88 57.07 23.97 -9.12
C LEU A 88 55.99 23.87 -10.21
N ALA A 89 56.36 23.49 -11.43
CA ALA A 89 55.41 23.31 -12.54
C ALA A 89 54.33 22.26 -12.22
N LYS A 90 54.66 21.19 -11.48
CA LYS A 90 53.67 20.18 -11.05
C LYS A 90 52.72 20.73 -9.99
N PHE A 91 53.19 21.62 -9.12
CA PHE A 91 52.35 22.29 -8.13
C PHE A 91 51.36 23.23 -8.81
N GLU A 92 51.81 24.06 -9.75
CA GLU A 92 50.95 24.99 -10.50
C GLU A 92 49.92 24.23 -11.34
N ALA A 93 50.32 23.13 -11.99
CA ALA A 93 49.37 22.27 -12.72
C ALA A 93 48.31 21.66 -11.79
N LYS A 94 48.68 21.20 -10.60
CA LYS A 94 47.71 20.71 -9.59
C LYS A 94 46.81 21.83 -9.10
N GLN A 95 47.35 22.99 -8.77
CA GLN A 95 46.56 24.14 -8.33
C GLN A 95 45.51 24.55 -9.37
N MET A 96 45.90 24.65 -10.65
CA MET A 96 44.97 24.96 -11.73
C MET A 96 43.92 23.86 -11.95
N LYS A 97 44.27 22.59 -11.74
CA LYS A 97 43.32 21.48 -11.81
C LYS A 97 42.25 21.59 -10.73
N GLU A 98 42.65 21.75 -9.47
CA GLU A 98 41.73 21.87 -8.32
C GLU A 98 40.85 23.13 -8.43
N GLU A 99 41.39 24.23 -8.95
CA GLU A 99 40.62 25.44 -9.26
C GLU A 99 39.54 25.18 -10.31
N ARG A 100 39.88 24.48 -11.41
CA ARG A 100 38.91 24.12 -12.45
C ARG A 100 37.83 23.18 -11.92
N GLU A 101 38.19 22.20 -11.09
CA GLU A 101 37.25 21.27 -10.47
C GLU A 101 36.29 21.99 -9.51
N TYR A 102 36.81 22.91 -8.67
CA TYR A 102 36.00 23.76 -7.81
C TYR A 102 35.00 24.61 -8.60
N PHE A 103 35.44 25.35 -9.62
CA PHE A 103 34.53 26.17 -10.42
C PHE A 103 33.51 25.33 -11.21
N SER A 104 33.89 24.12 -11.64
CA SER A 104 32.96 23.18 -12.26
C SER A 104 31.87 22.72 -11.28
N ALA A 105 32.26 22.34 -10.05
CA ALA A 105 31.32 21.97 -8.99
C ALA A 105 30.39 23.14 -8.63
N LEU A 106 30.94 24.35 -8.46
CA LEU A 106 30.18 25.57 -8.18
C LEU A 106 29.15 25.89 -9.28
N SER A 107 29.52 25.75 -10.55
CA SER A 107 28.59 25.96 -11.67
C SER A 107 27.46 24.93 -11.68
N LYS A 108 27.76 23.65 -11.40
CA LYS A 108 26.74 22.60 -11.26
C LYS A 108 25.79 22.89 -10.10
N GLN A 109 26.32 23.31 -8.95
CA GLN A 109 25.52 23.71 -7.80
C GLN A 109 24.61 24.89 -8.15
N SER A 110 25.12 25.96 -8.77
CA SER A 110 24.31 27.13 -9.16
C SER A 110 23.13 26.74 -10.05
N LYS A 111 23.37 25.90 -11.07
CA LYS A 111 22.31 25.38 -11.96
C LYS A 111 21.28 24.55 -11.19
N ALA A 112 21.74 23.72 -10.25
CA ALA A 112 20.86 22.92 -9.42
C ALA A 112 20.02 23.78 -8.45
N GLU A 113 20.57 24.88 -7.93
CA GLU A 113 19.86 25.85 -7.10
C GLU A 113 18.81 26.62 -7.89
N GLU A 114 19.13 27.03 -9.12
CA GLU A 114 18.16 27.66 -10.03
C GLU A 114 16.99 26.72 -10.33
N ARG A 115 17.26 25.46 -10.70
CA ARG A 115 16.22 24.46 -10.93
C ARG A 115 15.38 24.19 -9.68
N TYR A 116 16.02 24.10 -8.51
CA TYR A 116 15.32 23.92 -7.24
C TYR A 116 14.36 25.08 -6.95
N LYS A 117 14.79 26.33 -7.19
CA LYS A 117 13.93 27.51 -7.02
C LYS A 117 12.75 27.49 -7.99
N LEU A 118 12.96 27.10 -9.24
CA LEU A 118 11.90 26.98 -10.24
C LEU A 118 10.87 25.91 -9.83
N LEU A 119 11.31 24.68 -9.52
CA LEU A 119 10.43 23.60 -9.05
C LEU A 119 9.65 23.99 -7.79
N LYS A 120 10.28 24.73 -6.88
CA LYS A 120 9.59 25.25 -5.69
C LYS A 120 8.49 26.25 -6.05
N GLN A 121 8.75 27.17 -6.98
CA GLN A 121 7.76 28.13 -7.44
C GLN A 121 6.59 27.44 -8.15
N ASP A 122 6.88 26.46 -9.01
CA ASP A 122 5.86 25.68 -9.72
C ASP A 122 4.99 24.88 -8.73
N LEU A 123 5.60 24.28 -7.71
CA LEU A 123 4.90 23.58 -6.64
C LEU A 123 4.01 24.55 -5.83
N ASP A 124 4.55 25.70 -5.41
CA ASP A 124 3.79 26.73 -4.68
C ASP A 124 2.61 27.28 -5.51
N GLU A 125 2.73 27.35 -6.83
CA GLU A 125 1.66 27.76 -7.75
C GLU A 125 0.62 26.66 -7.92
N ALA A 126 1.05 25.41 -8.12
CA ALA A 126 0.16 24.26 -8.22
C ALA A 126 -0.67 24.06 -6.94
N GLU A 127 -0.07 24.19 -5.76
CA GLU A 127 -0.79 24.10 -4.49
C GLU A 127 -1.84 25.22 -4.32
N LYS A 128 -1.59 26.42 -4.84
CA LYS A 128 -2.59 27.51 -4.83
C LYS A 128 -3.76 27.24 -5.78
N ALA A 129 -3.48 26.63 -6.93
CA ALA A 129 -4.50 26.27 -7.93
C ALA A 129 -5.39 25.09 -7.49
N GLU A 130 -4.92 24.26 -6.55
CA GLU A 130 -5.67 23.14 -5.99
C GLU A 130 -6.95 23.60 -5.26
N VAL A 131 -6.87 24.66 -4.45
CA VAL A 131 -7.99 25.15 -3.62
C VAL A 131 -9.26 25.47 -4.42
N PRO A 132 -9.23 26.28 -5.50
CA PRO A 132 -10.44 26.56 -6.29
C PRO A 132 -10.93 25.31 -7.05
N LEU A 133 -10.04 24.44 -7.53
CA LEU A 133 -10.42 23.20 -8.21
C LEU A 133 -11.14 22.23 -7.26
N GLU A 134 -10.66 22.10 -6.03
CA GLU A 134 -11.33 21.34 -4.98
C GLU A 134 -12.71 21.92 -4.66
N SER A 135 -12.83 23.25 -4.57
CA SER A 135 -14.12 23.90 -4.30
C SER A 135 -15.14 23.59 -5.38
N LEU A 136 -14.74 23.66 -6.66
CA LEU A 136 -15.61 23.34 -7.79
C LEU A 136 -15.98 21.86 -7.85
N ALA A 137 -15.05 20.96 -7.54
CA ALA A 137 -15.32 19.53 -7.47
C ALA A 137 -16.28 19.19 -6.30
N LYS A 138 -16.11 19.85 -5.14
CA LYS A 138 -17.03 19.71 -4.00
C LYS A 138 -18.43 20.22 -4.35
N GLU A 139 -18.54 21.36 -5.02
CA GLU A 139 -19.82 21.90 -5.51
C GLU A 139 -20.50 20.92 -6.48
N HIS A 140 -19.76 20.37 -7.43
CA HIS A 140 -20.26 19.33 -8.35
C HIS A 140 -20.81 18.11 -7.60
N ASP A 141 -20.09 17.61 -6.59
CA ASP A 141 -20.53 16.46 -5.78
C ASP A 141 -21.76 16.79 -4.91
N GLU A 142 -21.86 18.02 -4.40
CA GLU A 142 -23.04 18.50 -3.67
C GLU A 142 -24.27 18.60 -4.57
N ILE A 143 -24.12 19.06 -5.81
CA ILE A 143 -25.21 19.13 -6.79
C ILE A 143 -25.72 17.72 -7.10
N HIS A 144 -24.81 16.76 -7.33
CA HIS A 144 -25.19 15.35 -7.52
C HIS A 144 -25.97 14.78 -6.35
N LYS A 145 -25.52 15.04 -5.11
CA LYS A 145 -26.26 14.61 -3.90
C LYS A 145 -27.65 15.20 -3.85
N LYS A 146 -27.82 16.49 -4.17
CA LYS A 146 -29.13 17.15 -4.20
C LYS A 146 -30.07 16.52 -5.24
N ILE A 147 -29.54 16.15 -6.41
CA ILE A 147 -30.35 15.48 -7.43
C ILE A 147 -30.71 14.05 -6.99
N ASP A 148 -29.77 13.32 -6.39
CA ASP A 148 -30.03 11.99 -5.85
C ASP A 148 -31.08 12.03 -4.71
N GLU A 149 -31.01 13.02 -3.82
CA GLU A 149 -32.01 13.26 -2.75
C GLU A 149 -33.38 13.64 -3.32
N LEU A 150 -33.43 14.52 -4.33
CA LEU A 150 -34.65 14.90 -5.03
C LEU A 150 -35.32 13.65 -5.63
N TYR A 151 -34.56 12.83 -6.36
CA TYR A 151 -35.10 11.62 -6.99
C TYR A 151 -35.50 10.55 -5.99
N GLU A 152 -34.74 10.35 -4.92
CA GLU A 152 -35.15 9.45 -3.83
C GLU A 152 -36.47 9.94 -3.21
N SER A 153 -36.65 11.25 -3.00
CA SER A 153 -37.89 11.78 -2.43
C SER A 153 -39.13 11.59 -3.33
N LEU A 154 -38.93 11.65 -4.65
CA LEU A 154 -40.00 11.55 -5.65
C LEU A 154 -40.36 10.11 -6.02
N PHE A 155 -39.35 9.25 -6.09
CA PHE A 155 -39.45 7.88 -6.63
C PHE A 155 -39.16 6.81 -5.57
N ALA A 156 -39.14 7.14 -4.27
CA ALA A 156 -38.98 6.13 -3.23
C ALA A 156 -40.15 5.13 -3.22
N GLY A 157 -39.87 3.91 -3.68
CA GLY A 157 -40.80 2.79 -3.69
C GLY A 157 -41.60 2.68 -4.98
N PRO A 158 -42.65 1.84 -5.01
CA PRO A 158 -43.37 1.56 -6.25
C PRO A 158 -44.00 2.83 -6.84
N THR A 159 -43.62 3.20 -8.06
CA THR A 159 -44.06 4.39 -8.78
C THR A 159 -45.27 4.06 -9.66
N PRO A 160 -46.53 4.32 -9.23
CA PRO A 160 -47.70 3.82 -9.93
C PRO A 160 -47.83 4.45 -11.32
N GLY A 161 -47.90 3.60 -12.35
CA GLY A 161 -47.97 4.03 -13.75
C GLY A 161 -46.63 3.96 -14.48
N PHE A 162 -45.52 3.71 -13.79
CA PHE A 162 -44.16 3.72 -14.34
C PHE A 162 -43.40 2.41 -14.06
N GLN A 163 -43.96 1.26 -14.45
CA GLN A 163 -43.37 -0.08 -14.20
C GLN A 163 -41.93 -0.25 -14.73
N THR A 164 -41.59 0.48 -15.80
CA THR A 164 -40.23 0.48 -16.36
C THR A 164 -39.22 1.14 -15.43
N GLU A 165 -39.64 2.17 -14.69
CA GLU A 165 -38.81 2.84 -13.67
C GLU A 165 -38.58 1.90 -12.49
N ASP A 166 -39.65 1.31 -11.93
CA ASP A 166 -39.57 0.31 -10.86
C ASP A 166 -38.61 -0.84 -11.20
N SER A 167 -38.68 -1.35 -12.44
CA SER A 167 -37.79 -2.43 -12.89
C SER A 167 -36.33 -2.00 -12.96
N ARG A 168 -36.05 -0.75 -13.33
CA ARG A 168 -34.67 -0.21 -13.38
C ARG A 168 -34.15 0.07 -11.99
N GLU A 169 -35.01 0.57 -11.10
CA GLU A 169 -34.69 0.78 -9.70
C GLU A 169 -34.28 -0.54 -9.03
N GLY A 170 -35.06 -1.61 -9.25
CA GLY A 170 -34.72 -2.95 -8.79
C GLY A 170 -33.34 -3.44 -9.31
N ASN A 171 -33.03 -3.18 -10.58
CA ASN A 171 -31.72 -3.52 -11.15
C ASN A 171 -30.57 -2.73 -10.50
N PHE A 172 -30.76 -1.43 -10.26
CA PHE A 172 -29.79 -0.60 -9.55
C PHE A 172 -29.54 -1.11 -8.13
N TYR A 173 -30.58 -1.39 -7.34
CA TYR A 173 -30.41 -1.94 -6.00
C TYR A 173 -29.74 -3.32 -5.97
N ASN A 174 -30.02 -4.17 -6.97
CA ASN A 174 -29.33 -5.45 -7.12
C ASN A 174 -27.84 -5.27 -7.43
N ALA A 175 -27.50 -4.36 -8.34
CA ALA A 175 -26.10 -4.04 -8.67
C ALA A 175 -25.36 -3.45 -7.46
N ARG A 176 -26.01 -2.53 -6.74
CA ARG A 176 -25.49 -1.95 -5.48
C ARG A 176 -25.23 -3.01 -4.42
N ARG A 177 -26.19 -3.92 -4.19
CA ARG A 177 -26.02 -5.03 -3.25
C ARG A 177 -24.83 -5.90 -3.61
N ARG A 178 -24.64 -6.21 -4.90
CA ARG A 178 -23.49 -7.00 -5.38
C ARG A 178 -22.16 -6.27 -5.15
N ASN A 179 -22.08 -4.99 -5.45
CA ASN A 179 -20.88 -4.19 -5.20
C ASN A 179 -20.53 -4.15 -3.70
N GLU A 180 -21.52 -3.91 -2.83
CA GLU A 180 -21.31 -3.93 -1.36
C GLU A 180 -20.91 -5.30 -0.82
N GLN A 181 -21.49 -6.39 -1.35
CA GLN A 181 -21.06 -7.76 -1.01
C GLN A 181 -19.61 -8.02 -1.43
N THR A 182 -19.20 -7.52 -2.59
CA THR A 182 -17.81 -7.63 -3.09
C THR A 182 -16.85 -6.87 -2.18
N LYS A 183 -17.19 -5.63 -1.81
CA LYS A 183 -16.43 -4.83 -0.81
C LYS A 183 -16.30 -5.56 0.51
N ALA A 184 -17.41 -6.07 1.04
CA ALA A 184 -17.41 -6.82 2.30
C ALA A 184 -16.50 -8.06 2.24
N SER A 185 -16.52 -8.79 1.12
CA SER A 185 -15.63 -9.95 0.89
C SER A 185 -14.15 -9.56 0.87
N ILE A 186 -13.79 -8.44 0.23
CA ILE A 186 -12.40 -7.94 0.22
C ILE A 186 -11.96 -7.52 1.63
N ILE A 187 -12.81 -6.78 2.35
CA ILE A 187 -12.52 -6.33 3.72
C ILE A 187 -12.33 -7.53 4.66
N ALA A 188 -13.20 -8.54 4.54
CA ALA A 188 -13.08 -9.81 5.26
C ALA A 188 -11.76 -10.52 4.95
N ALA A 189 -11.36 -10.59 3.68
CA ALA A 189 -10.08 -11.18 3.28
C ALA A 189 -8.89 -10.47 3.92
N ARG A 190 -8.87 -9.13 3.92
CA ARG A 190 -7.83 -8.33 4.59
C ARG A 190 -7.81 -8.54 6.10
N ARG A 191 -8.96 -8.63 6.76
CA ARG A 191 -9.05 -8.96 8.19
C ARG A 191 -8.48 -10.34 8.49
N ALA A 192 -8.84 -11.34 7.70
CA ALA A 192 -8.34 -12.69 7.85
C ALA A 192 -6.81 -12.78 7.65
N GLN A 193 -6.25 -12.08 6.67
CA GLN A 193 -4.79 -11.98 6.49
C GLN A 193 -4.09 -11.46 7.75
N ARG A 194 -4.64 -10.43 8.40
CA ARG A 194 -4.08 -9.88 9.64
C ARG A 194 -4.10 -10.91 10.78
N HIS A 195 -5.19 -11.64 10.94
CA HIS A 195 -5.26 -12.71 11.92
C HIS A 195 -4.30 -13.87 11.62
N LEU A 196 -4.07 -14.21 10.34
CA LEU A 196 -3.07 -15.22 9.98
C LEU A 196 -1.63 -14.75 10.20
N ASN A 197 -1.34 -13.46 10.00
CA ASN A 197 -0.04 -12.89 10.35
C ASN A 197 0.20 -12.97 11.87
N GLN A 198 -0.82 -12.67 12.69
CA GLN A 198 -0.77 -12.85 14.14
C GLN A 198 -0.56 -14.33 14.50
N ALA A 199 -1.25 -15.26 13.84
CA ALA A 199 -1.05 -16.68 14.04
C ALA A 199 0.39 -17.10 13.71
N SER A 200 0.94 -16.63 12.58
CA SER A 200 2.31 -16.91 12.15
C SER A 200 3.35 -16.41 13.16
N ALA A 201 3.20 -15.17 13.66
CA ALA A 201 4.06 -14.62 14.71
C ALA A 201 4.01 -15.46 16.00
N ASN A 202 2.81 -15.86 16.45
CA ASN A 202 2.66 -16.72 17.63
C ASN A 202 3.29 -18.11 17.42
N LEU A 203 3.23 -18.67 16.21
CA LEU A 203 3.90 -19.94 15.88
C LEU A 203 5.43 -19.78 15.84
N ASN A 204 5.95 -18.63 15.44
CA ASN A 204 7.39 -18.33 15.52
C ASN A 204 7.87 -18.29 16.96
N ARG A 205 7.14 -17.58 17.84
CA ARG A 205 7.43 -17.58 19.28
C ARG A 205 7.36 -18.97 19.88
N THR A 206 6.30 -19.72 19.56
CA THR A 206 6.15 -21.11 20.01
C THR A 206 7.38 -21.96 19.65
N ASP A 207 7.83 -21.91 18.39
CA ASP A 207 9.01 -22.66 17.96
C ASP A 207 10.30 -22.20 18.67
N ASN A 208 10.49 -20.90 18.89
CA ASN A 208 11.62 -20.38 19.66
C ASN A 208 11.60 -20.87 21.12
N TYR A 209 10.46 -20.77 21.82
CA TYR A 209 10.29 -21.31 23.16
C TYR A 209 10.57 -22.81 23.23
N MET A 210 10.11 -23.58 22.24
CA MET A 210 10.40 -25.00 22.16
C MET A 210 11.88 -25.30 21.89
N ARG A 211 12.58 -24.49 21.10
CA ARG A 211 14.03 -24.61 20.88
C ARG A 211 14.82 -24.38 22.17
N TYR A 212 14.47 -23.33 22.92
CA TYR A 212 15.09 -23.06 24.22
C TYR A 212 14.77 -24.16 25.22
N ALA A 213 13.52 -24.62 25.28
CA ALA A 213 13.12 -25.71 26.17
C ALA A 213 13.88 -27.01 25.88
N LEU A 214 14.12 -27.33 24.60
CA LEU A 214 14.91 -28.50 24.19
C LEU A 214 16.37 -28.36 24.65
N ALA A 215 16.99 -27.21 24.39
CA ALA A 215 18.37 -26.96 24.81
C ALA A 215 18.54 -27.03 26.33
N GLU A 216 17.59 -26.49 27.11
CA GLU A 216 17.59 -26.59 28.57
C GLU A 216 17.38 -28.04 29.05
N ALA A 217 16.50 -28.80 28.38
CA ALA A 217 16.26 -30.21 28.71
C ALA A 217 17.47 -31.10 28.41
N ASP A 218 18.28 -30.74 27.41
CA ASP A 218 19.53 -31.43 27.07
C ASP A 218 20.67 -31.09 28.05
N ASN A 219 20.72 -29.85 28.55
CA ASN A 219 21.78 -29.37 29.44
C ASN A 219 21.57 -29.72 30.91
N SER A 220 20.31 -29.88 31.35
CA SER A 220 19.97 -30.14 32.76
C SER A 220 19.54 -31.59 32.96
N ILE A 221 20.36 -32.40 33.63
CA ILE A 221 20.02 -33.81 33.91
C ILE A 221 18.98 -33.93 35.04
N PHE A 222 18.91 -32.94 35.95
CA PHE A 222 18.17 -33.06 37.20
C PHE A 222 17.08 -31.99 37.43
N PHE A 223 17.14 -30.83 36.77
CA PHE A 223 16.24 -29.70 37.03
C PHE A 223 15.54 -29.26 35.73
N PHE A 224 14.28 -29.68 35.55
CA PHE A 224 13.49 -29.40 34.34
C PHE A 224 12.50 -28.25 34.49
N ASP A 225 12.48 -27.59 35.66
CA ASP A 225 11.50 -26.56 35.97
C ASP A 225 11.51 -25.42 34.94
N GLU A 226 12.70 -25.03 34.46
CA GLU A 226 12.82 -24.00 33.43
C GLU A 226 12.32 -24.47 32.06
N SER A 227 12.63 -25.71 31.65
CA SER A 227 12.10 -26.28 30.41
C SER A 227 10.58 -26.39 30.46
N LEU A 228 10.00 -26.77 31.61
CA LEU A 228 8.55 -26.81 31.81
C LEU A 228 7.93 -25.41 31.76
N ASN A 229 8.58 -24.40 32.34
CA ASN A 229 8.17 -23.02 32.27
C ASN A 229 8.15 -22.50 30.83
N LEU A 230 9.23 -22.71 30.07
CA LEU A 230 9.32 -22.36 28.64
C LEU A 230 8.23 -23.06 27.82
N LEU A 231 7.90 -24.31 28.15
CA LEU A 231 6.85 -25.04 27.47
C LEU A 231 5.45 -24.55 27.83
N SER A 232 5.23 -24.05 29.05
CA SER A 232 3.97 -23.38 29.41
C SER A 232 3.72 -22.17 28.52
N HIS A 233 4.75 -21.33 28.30
CA HIS A 233 4.67 -20.19 27.38
C HIS A 233 4.40 -20.66 25.94
N SER A 234 5.02 -21.76 25.51
CA SER A 234 4.74 -22.33 24.19
C SER A 234 3.27 -22.78 24.02
N ASP A 235 2.63 -23.32 25.07
CA ASP A 235 1.20 -23.69 25.03
C ASP A 235 0.29 -22.46 24.96
N GLU A 236 0.66 -21.38 25.65
CA GLU A 236 -0.06 -20.12 25.62
C GLU A 236 -0.04 -19.52 24.21
N TYR A 237 1.14 -19.39 23.59
CA TYR A 237 1.27 -18.89 22.22
C TYR A 237 0.58 -19.78 21.18
N LEU A 238 0.58 -21.11 21.36
CA LEU A 238 -0.23 -22.01 20.53
C LEU A 238 -1.73 -21.71 20.67
N SER A 239 -2.20 -21.43 21.88
CA SER A 239 -3.60 -21.08 22.12
C SER A 239 -3.97 -19.78 21.42
N TYR A 240 -3.08 -18.78 21.44
CA TYR A 240 -3.26 -17.55 20.68
C TYR A 240 -3.26 -17.80 19.17
N ALA A 241 -2.37 -18.65 18.65
CA ALA A 241 -2.37 -19.02 17.23
C ALA A 241 -3.68 -19.69 16.80
N ILE A 242 -4.17 -20.65 17.60
CA ILE A 242 -5.47 -21.32 17.37
C ILE A 242 -6.61 -20.30 17.36
N ALA A 243 -6.65 -19.40 18.34
CA ALA A 243 -7.67 -18.36 18.42
C ALA A 243 -7.64 -17.42 17.20
N SER A 244 -6.45 -17.01 16.75
CA SER A 244 -6.28 -16.16 15.57
C SER A 244 -6.72 -16.86 14.28
N VAL A 245 -6.38 -18.13 14.09
CA VAL A 245 -6.89 -18.93 12.94
C VAL A 245 -8.41 -19.04 12.99
N GLY A 246 -9.00 -19.23 14.18
CA GLY A 246 -10.45 -19.24 14.37
C GLY A 246 -11.13 -17.90 14.03
N LYS A 247 -10.51 -16.76 14.37
CA LYS A 247 -11.00 -15.43 13.98
C LYS A 247 -10.92 -15.23 12.46
N ALA A 248 -9.82 -15.67 11.82
CA ALA A 248 -9.68 -15.63 10.36
C ALA A 248 -10.78 -16.44 9.66
N GLU A 249 -11.14 -17.61 10.20
CA GLU A 249 -12.25 -18.43 9.70
C GLU A 249 -13.58 -17.67 9.77
N GLN A 250 -13.87 -17.03 10.91
CA GLN A 250 -15.14 -16.31 11.10
C GLN A 250 -15.34 -15.17 10.09
N GLU A 251 -14.28 -14.42 9.79
CA GLU A 251 -14.32 -13.32 8.81
C GLU A 251 -14.56 -13.86 7.38
N LEU A 252 -13.99 -15.01 7.01
CA LEU A 252 -14.01 -15.51 5.63
C LEU A 252 -15.29 -16.24 5.20
N ARG A 253 -16.25 -16.48 6.11
CA ARG A 253 -17.43 -17.31 5.79
C ARG A 253 -18.27 -16.73 4.65
N PRO A 254 -18.65 -17.54 3.63
CA PRO A 254 -18.30 -18.96 3.45
C PRO A 254 -16.87 -19.18 2.92
N LEU A 255 -16.19 -20.21 3.43
CA LEU A 255 -14.86 -20.61 2.95
C LEU A 255 -15.00 -21.42 1.65
N SER A 256 -14.03 -21.29 0.75
CA SER A 256 -13.89 -22.24 -0.36
C SER A 256 -13.47 -23.62 0.16
N PRO A 257 -13.74 -24.72 -0.57
CA PRO A 257 -13.33 -26.07 -0.16
C PRO A 257 -11.83 -26.18 0.14
N GLU A 258 -10.99 -25.56 -0.71
CA GLU A 258 -9.53 -25.53 -0.54
C GLU A 258 -9.11 -24.79 0.74
N MET A 259 -9.74 -23.65 1.03
CA MET A 259 -9.47 -22.89 2.26
C MET A 259 -9.91 -23.65 3.52
N ASP A 260 -11.05 -24.34 3.47
CA ASP A 260 -11.53 -25.13 4.60
C ASP A 260 -10.65 -26.35 4.86
N GLU A 261 -10.15 -27.02 3.81
CA GLU A 261 -9.18 -28.11 3.95
C GLU A 261 -7.87 -27.63 4.58
N ALA A 262 -7.28 -26.55 4.05
CA ALA A 262 -6.06 -25.97 4.59
C ALA A 262 -6.24 -25.58 6.07
N ARG A 263 -7.37 -24.93 6.41
CA ARG A 263 -7.71 -24.58 7.78
C ARG A 263 -7.84 -25.80 8.69
N LYS A 264 -8.54 -26.87 8.26
CA LYS A 264 -8.65 -28.12 9.04
C LYS A 264 -7.29 -28.72 9.32
N ALA A 265 -6.40 -28.74 8.32
CA ALA A 265 -5.04 -29.23 8.48
C ALA A 265 -4.23 -28.40 9.50
N ILE A 266 -4.34 -27.07 9.45
CA ILE A 266 -3.72 -26.18 10.46
C ILE A 266 -4.23 -26.55 11.85
N MET A 267 -5.55 -26.55 12.05
CA MET A 267 -6.18 -26.80 13.35
C MET A 267 -5.81 -28.18 13.92
N MET A 268 -5.78 -29.22 13.07
CA MET A 268 -5.36 -30.56 13.44
C MET A 268 -3.92 -30.56 13.98
N HIS A 269 -2.97 -29.99 13.23
CA HIS A 269 -1.57 -29.97 13.66
C HIS A 269 -1.32 -29.14 14.92
N LEU A 270 -2.03 -28.00 15.08
CA LEU A 270 -1.94 -27.20 16.30
C LEU A 270 -2.50 -27.94 17.52
N GLN A 271 -3.62 -28.67 17.36
CA GLN A 271 -4.20 -29.49 18.42
C GLN A 271 -3.31 -30.69 18.77
N GLU A 272 -2.73 -31.36 17.78
CA GLU A 272 -1.75 -32.44 17.98
C GLU A 272 -0.53 -31.93 18.76
N ALA A 273 0.08 -30.81 18.32
CA ALA A 273 1.22 -30.19 19.00
C ALA A 273 0.87 -29.90 20.46
N LYS A 274 -0.28 -29.29 20.72
CA LYS A 274 -0.79 -28.99 22.07
C LYS A 274 -1.03 -30.25 22.91
N SER A 275 -1.57 -31.31 22.33
CA SER A 275 -1.79 -32.57 23.06
C SER A 275 -0.48 -33.22 23.51
N GLN A 276 0.55 -33.18 22.66
CA GLN A 276 1.89 -33.69 22.98
C GLN A 276 2.56 -32.87 24.09
N ILE A 277 2.30 -31.55 24.12
CA ILE A 277 2.75 -30.68 25.20
C ILE A 277 2.14 -31.07 26.55
N ASN A 278 0.89 -31.53 26.56
CA ASN A 278 0.20 -31.84 27.81
C ASN A 278 0.46 -33.27 28.33
N ALA A 279 0.85 -34.21 27.46
CA ALA A 279 1.01 -35.63 27.80
C ALA A 279 2.35 -35.99 28.49
N ARG A 280 2.97 -35.08 29.24
CA ARG A 280 4.36 -35.20 29.72
C ARG A 280 4.46 -35.61 31.19
N HIS A 281 5.21 -36.69 31.46
CA HIS A 281 5.46 -37.16 32.83
C HIS A 281 6.94 -37.50 33.15
N ASN A 282 7.79 -37.83 32.15
CA ASN A 282 9.20 -38.23 32.34
C ASN A 282 10.15 -37.46 31.40
N HIS A 283 11.45 -37.37 31.71
CA HIS A 283 12.45 -36.58 30.96
C HIS A 283 12.55 -36.95 29.46
N ASP A 284 12.79 -38.22 29.12
CA ASP A 284 12.86 -38.67 27.72
C ASP A 284 11.56 -38.37 26.96
N ALA A 285 10.43 -38.41 27.67
CA ALA A 285 9.12 -38.08 27.11
C ALA A 285 8.99 -36.57 26.85
N ILE A 286 9.62 -35.70 27.65
CA ILE A 286 9.66 -34.24 27.42
C ILE A 286 10.44 -33.95 26.14
N ALA A 287 11.68 -34.42 26.00
CA ALA A 287 12.51 -34.15 24.82
C ALA A 287 11.85 -34.67 23.53
N SER A 288 11.29 -35.88 23.58
CA SER A 288 10.53 -36.48 22.47
C SER A 288 9.27 -35.68 22.15
N ALA A 289 8.51 -35.24 23.17
CA ALA A 289 7.33 -34.41 22.99
C ALA A 289 7.68 -33.05 22.35
N ILE A 290 8.74 -32.38 22.80
CA ILE A 290 9.19 -31.11 22.22
C ILE A 290 9.53 -31.29 20.74
N THR A 291 10.32 -32.31 20.41
CA THR A 291 10.73 -32.59 19.02
C THR A 291 9.52 -32.86 18.12
N ASN A 292 8.58 -33.68 18.59
CA ASN A 292 7.35 -33.96 17.86
C ASN A 292 6.47 -32.72 17.71
N SER A 293 6.27 -31.94 18.77
CA SER A 293 5.47 -30.71 18.75
C SER A 293 6.07 -29.69 17.79
N ARG A 294 7.40 -29.53 17.77
CA ARG A 294 8.09 -28.63 16.82
C ARG A 294 7.88 -29.04 15.37
N SER A 295 7.96 -30.35 15.08
CA SER A 295 7.65 -30.85 13.73
C SER A 295 6.22 -30.49 13.32
N ARG A 296 5.23 -30.68 14.21
CA ARG A 296 3.83 -30.30 13.95
C ARG A 296 3.65 -28.79 13.79
N VAL A 297 4.31 -27.96 14.60
CA VAL A 297 4.33 -26.50 14.45
C VAL A 297 4.93 -26.09 13.11
N GLY A 298 6.02 -26.73 12.68
CA GLY A 298 6.62 -26.49 11.36
C GLY A 298 5.65 -26.76 10.22
N VAL A 299 4.94 -27.89 10.25
CA VAL A 299 3.90 -28.19 9.25
C VAL A 299 2.75 -27.17 9.34
N ALA A 300 2.31 -26.80 10.54
CA ALA A 300 1.26 -25.79 10.70
C ALA A 300 1.65 -24.42 10.13
N LYS A 301 2.91 -23.98 10.32
CA LYS A 301 3.43 -22.74 9.71
C LYS A 301 3.35 -22.78 8.18
N GLN A 302 3.77 -23.89 7.58
CA GLN A 302 3.66 -24.08 6.13
C GLN A 302 2.19 -23.98 5.68
N ARG A 303 1.27 -24.67 6.37
CA ARG A 303 -0.16 -24.61 6.04
C ARG A 303 -0.79 -23.23 6.25
N VAL A 304 -0.36 -22.48 7.27
CA VAL A 304 -0.78 -21.07 7.46
C VAL A 304 -0.32 -20.21 6.28
N SER A 305 0.90 -20.41 5.79
CA SER A 305 1.39 -19.72 4.58
C SER A 305 0.57 -20.09 3.34
N GLU A 306 0.21 -21.36 3.15
CA GLU A 306 -0.65 -21.80 2.06
C GLU A 306 -2.04 -21.14 2.12
N LEU A 307 -2.69 -21.14 3.29
CA LEU A 307 -3.97 -20.49 3.48
C LEU A 307 -3.89 -18.96 3.25
N PHE A 308 -2.78 -18.33 3.67
CA PHE A 308 -2.54 -16.92 3.44
C PHE A 308 -2.48 -16.58 1.94
N GLU A 309 -1.78 -17.39 1.14
CA GLU A 309 -1.72 -17.21 -0.31
C GLU A 309 -3.09 -17.44 -0.99
N LEU A 310 -3.88 -18.40 -0.52
CA LEU A 310 -5.26 -18.58 -0.97
C LEU A 310 -6.13 -17.34 -0.69
N ILE A 311 -5.97 -16.71 0.48
CA ILE A 311 -6.73 -15.50 0.84
C ILE A 311 -6.27 -14.30 0.02
N LYS A 312 -4.96 -14.15 -0.24
CA LYS A 312 -4.45 -13.14 -1.16
C LYS A 312 -4.99 -13.32 -2.57
N LYS A 313 -5.10 -14.56 -3.05
CA LYS A 313 -5.72 -14.86 -4.34
C LYS A 313 -7.17 -14.38 -4.37
N ARG A 314 -7.97 -14.73 -3.34
CA ARG A 314 -9.36 -14.25 -3.20
C ARG A 314 -9.47 -12.72 -3.10
N GLU A 315 -8.53 -12.05 -2.42
CA GLU A 315 -8.49 -10.59 -2.37
C GLU A 315 -8.26 -10.01 -3.77
N ARG A 316 -7.27 -10.52 -4.52
CA ARG A 316 -6.99 -10.08 -5.89
C ARG A 316 -8.19 -10.27 -6.81
N GLU A 317 -8.83 -11.44 -6.77
CA GLU A 317 -10.06 -11.71 -7.52
C GLU A 317 -11.19 -10.73 -7.14
N GLY A 318 -11.34 -10.44 -5.84
CA GLY A 318 -12.29 -9.43 -5.36
C GLY A 318 -11.97 -8.02 -5.88
N LEU A 319 -10.70 -7.63 -5.94
CA LEU A 319 -10.25 -6.33 -6.47
C LEU A 319 -10.44 -6.20 -7.98
N GLU A 320 -10.51 -7.31 -8.72
CA GLU A 320 -10.91 -7.31 -10.13
C GLU A 320 -12.45 -7.24 -10.25
N GLU A 321 -13.18 -8.03 -9.45
CA GLU A 321 -14.64 -8.04 -9.44
C GLU A 321 -15.23 -6.71 -8.97
N ILE A 322 -14.59 -5.99 -8.05
CA ILE A 322 -15.11 -4.70 -7.57
C ILE A 322 -15.17 -3.67 -8.70
N LYS A 323 -14.20 -3.68 -9.64
CA LYS A 323 -14.21 -2.78 -10.81
C LYS A 323 -15.39 -3.09 -11.73
N MET A 324 -15.63 -4.37 -11.98
CA MET A 324 -16.74 -4.84 -12.81
C MET A 324 -18.10 -4.53 -12.16
N THR A 325 -18.25 -4.77 -10.86
CA THR A 325 -19.49 -4.50 -10.13
C THR A 325 -19.74 -3.00 -9.92
N ALA A 326 -18.68 -2.21 -9.73
CA ALA A 326 -18.76 -0.75 -9.69
C ALA A 326 -19.25 -0.18 -11.03
N ARG A 327 -18.67 -0.66 -12.15
CA ARG A 327 -19.13 -0.26 -13.49
C ARG A 327 -20.57 -0.67 -13.74
N GLY A 328 -20.94 -1.91 -13.42
CA GLY A 328 -22.32 -2.38 -13.58
C GLY A 328 -23.32 -1.62 -12.70
N MET A 329 -22.90 -1.14 -11.53
CA MET A 329 -23.74 -0.26 -10.69
C MET A 329 -23.91 1.11 -11.31
N GLU A 330 -22.84 1.69 -11.86
CA GLU A 330 -22.89 2.98 -12.55
C GLU A 330 -23.76 2.93 -13.81
N ASP A 331 -23.60 1.89 -14.63
CA ASP A 331 -24.43 1.69 -15.83
C ASP A 331 -25.91 1.52 -15.44
N ALA A 332 -26.21 0.80 -14.35
CA ALA A 332 -27.58 0.65 -13.84
C ALA A 332 -28.16 1.97 -13.30
N ARG A 333 -27.33 2.79 -12.64
CA ARG A 333 -27.69 4.12 -12.15
C ARG A 333 -28.03 5.05 -13.31
N GLN A 334 -27.18 5.10 -14.34
CA GLN A 334 -27.40 5.89 -15.56
C GLN A 334 -28.70 5.49 -16.27
N ALA A 335 -28.93 4.18 -16.42
CA ALA A 335 -30.17 3.69 -17.03
C ALA A 335 -31.43 4.06 -16.23
N LEU A 336 -31.34 4.08 -14.89
CA LEU A 336 -32.43 4.53 -14.03
C LEU A 336 -32.69 6.04 -14.19
N GLN A 337 -31.63 6.84 -14.15
CA GLN A 337 -31.72 8.30 -14.29
C GLN A 337 -32.29 8.71 -15.66
N GLN A 338 -31.89 8.03 -16.75
CA GLN A 338 -32.46 8.28 -18.09
C GLN A 338 -33.98 8.06 -18.12
N ILE A 339 -34.50 7.03 -17.45
CA ILE A 339 -35.94 6.80 -17.35
C ILE A 339 -36.61 7.89 -16.51
N ARG A 340 -36.03 8.25 -15.36
CA ARG A 340 -36.56 9.34 -14.51
C ARG A 340 -36.60 10.67 -15.26
N GLN A 341 -35.57 10.99 -16.03
CA GLN A 341 -35.54 12.15 -16.93
C GLN A 341 -36.70 12.08 -17.95
N GLY A 342 -36.91 10.94 -18.60
CA GLY A 342 -38.03 10.75 -19.51
C GLY A 342 -39.40 10.99 -18.87
N ILE A 343 -39.55 10.65 -17.58
CA ILE A 343 -40.77 10.96 -16.81
C ILE A 343 -40.92 12.48 -16.62
N PHE A 344 -39.85 13.20 -16.24
CA PHE A 344 -39.90 14.66 -16.16
C PHE A 344 -40.27 15.31 -17.50
N GLU A 345 -39.71 14.82 -18.60
CA GLU A 345 -40.01 15.30 -19.95
C GLU A 345 -41.47 15.05 -20.36
N GLU A 346 -42.01 13.86 -20.04
CA GLU A 346 -43.41 13.50 -20.31
C GLU A 346 -44.38 14.38 -19.51
N VAL A 347 -44.04 14.68 -18.25
CA VAL A 347 -44.96 15.32 -17.31
C VAL A 347 -44.90 16.86 -17.37
N ALA A 348 -43.69 17.45 -17.35
CA ALA A 348 -43.50 18.90 -17.41
C ALA A 348 -43.54 19.46 -18.85
N GLY A 349 -43.32 18.61 -19.85
CA GLY A 349 -43.41 18.96 -21.28
C GLY A 349 -42.09 19.48 -21.89
N PHE A 350 -41.97 19.31 -23.21
CA PHE A 350 -40.83 19.75 -24.02
C PHE A 350 -40.78 21.29 -24.11
N GLY A 351 -40.01 21.91 -23.23
CA GLY A 351 -39.79 23.35 -23.17
C GLY A 351 -39.09 23.78 -21.88
N GLU A 352 -39.30 23.01 -20.80
CA GLU A 352 -38.53 23.06 -19.56
C GLU A 352 -37.63 21.83 -19.37
N ALA A 353 -37.61 20.93 -20.35
CA ALA A 353 -36.78 19.73 -20.35
C ALA A 353 -35.32 20.14 -20.16
N ALA A 354 -34.84 19.87 -18.95
CA ALA A 354 -33.49 20.16 -18.53
C ALA A 354 -32.48 19.56 -19.50
N PRO A 355 -31.28 20.15 -19.64
CA PRO A 355 -30.21 19.56 -20.45
C PRO A 355 -30.07 18.08 -20.10
N ALA A 356 -30.01 17.24 -21.14
CA ALA A 356 -29.91 15.80 -20.95
C ALA A 356 -28.80 15.48 -19.95
N TYR A 357 -29.03 14.47 -19.11
CA TYR A 357 -28.08 13.97 -18.12
C TYR A 357 -26.87 13.35 -18.84
N LEU A 358 -26.04 14.20 -19.45
CA LEU A 358 -24.72 13.87 -19.94
C LEU A 358 -23.86 13.84 -18.69
N GLU A 359 -23.81 12.67 -18.05
CA GLU A 359 -22.90 12.49 -16.93
C GLU A 359 -21.47 12.59 -17.43
N CYS A 360 -20.85 13.73 -17.15
CA CYS A 360 -19.50 14.03 -17.57
C CYS A 360 -18.43 13.28 -16.76
N CYS A 361 -18.83 12.62 -15.66
CA CYS A 361 -17.92 11.94 -14.75
C CYS A 361 -18.35 10.49 -14.52
N ASP A 362 -17.52 9.54 -14.95
CA ASP A 362 -17.64 8.13 -14.54
C ASP A 362 -17.42 8.02 -13.02
N ARG A 363 -18.49 7.72 -12.26
CA ARG A 363 -18.40 7.53 -10.80
C ARG A 363 -17.96 6.12 -10.40
N ALA A 364 -17.70 5.22 -11.36
CA ALA A 364 -17.31 3.84 -11.07
C ALA A 364 -16.07 3.75 -10.16
N ASP A 365 -15.10 4.65 -10.33
CA ASP A 365 -13.89 4.69 -9.51
C ASP A 365 -14.21 4.94 -8.02
N GLY A 366 -15.17 5.82 -7.73
CA GLY A 366 -15.60 6.12 -6.36
C GLY A 366 -16.24 4.91 -5.68
N PHE A 367 -16.87 4.02 -6.45
CA PHE A 367 -17.44 2.78 -5.93
C PHE A 367 -16.42 1.66 -5.73
N CYS A 368 -15.19 1.82 -6.24
CA CYS A 368 -14.08 0.91 -5.95
C CYS A 368 -13.37 1.25 -4.64
N ALA A 369 -13.63 2.42 -4.04
CA ALA A 369 -13.00 2.83 -2.80
C ALA A 369 -13.35 1.86 -1.65
N LEU A 370 -12.30 1.29 -1.06
CA LEU A 370 -12.39 0.47 0.14
C LEU A 370 -11.99 1.32 1.35
N PRO A 371 -12.64 1.15 2.51
CA PRO A 371 -12.19 1.81 3.73
C PRO A 371 -10.75 1.40 4.03
N PRO A 372 -9.91 2.32 4.55
CA PRO A 372 -8.58 1.95 4.99
C PRO A 372 -8.70 0.82 6.02
N PRO A 373 -7.81 -0.18 5.98
CA PRO A 373 -7.80 -1.22 7.00
C PRO A 373 -7.62 -0.53 8.36
N PRO A 374 -8.38 -0.93 9.40
CA PRO A 374 -8.14 -0.36 10.72
C PRO A 374 -6.68 -0.60 11.12
N PRO A 375 -6.03 0.36 11.79
CA PRO A 375 -4.63 0.24 12.18
C PRO A 375 -4.43 -1.12 12.86
N LEU A 376 -3.36 -1.80 12.47
CA LEU A 376 -2.98 -3.04 13.11
C LEU A 376 -2.73 -2.73 14.59
N GLU A 377 -3.33 -3.50 15.49
CA GLU A 377 -2.76 -3.64 16.82
C GLU A 377 -1.34 -4.15 16.58
N GLU A 378 -0.35 -3.30 16.84
CA GLU A 378 1.04 -3.61 16.61
C GLU A 378 1.33 -4.92 17.34
N PRO A 379 1.81 -5.96 16.62
CA PRO A 379 2.23 -7.18 17.30
C PRO A 379 3.28 -6.76 18.33
N ILE A 380 3.05 -7.12 19.60
CA ILE A 380 4.00 -6.89 20.70
C ILE A 380 5.38 -7.25 20.16
N ASP A 381 6.34 -6.32 20.13
CA ASP A 381 7.65 -6.57 19.50
C ASP A 381 8.23 -7.86 20.09
N GLU A 382 8.72 -8.77 19.25
CA GLU A 382 9.38 -9.99 19.72
C GLU A 382 10.58 -9.67 20.60
N ASN A 383 11.20 -8.51 20.38
CA ASN A 383 12.27 -8.02 21.22
C ASN A 383 11.78 -7.66 22.62
N ASP A 384 10.52 -7.33 22.85
CA ASP A 384 10.04 -6.90 24.16
C ASP A 384 9.69 -8.05 25.10
N ASP A 385 9.78 -9.31 24.67
CA ASP A 385 9.55 -10.46 25.55
C ASP A 385 10.79 -10.71 26.43
N PRO A 386 10.75 -10.35 27.73
CA PRO A 386 11.91 -10.43 28.62
C PRO A 386 12.38 -11.88 28.81
N ILE A 387 11.49 -12.86 28.63
CA ILE A 387 11.81 -14.28 28.81
C ILE A 387 12.63 -14.78 27.63
N LEU A 388 12.23 -14.44 26.40
CA LEU A 388 13.00 -14.76 25.20
C LEU A 388 14.37 -14.08 25.22
N GLN A 389 14.44 -12.79 25.62
CA GLN A 389 15.73 -12.12 25.77
C GLN A 389 16.64 -12.80 26.79
N ALA A 390 16.09 -13.19 27.95
CA ALA A 390 16.85 -13.86 29.00
C ALA A 390 17.37 -15.23 28.53
N ALA A 391 16.53 -16.03 27.87
CA ALA A 391 16.90 -17.32 27.30
C ALA A 391 17.97 -17.18 26.21
N ALA A 392 17.83 -16.21 25.30
CA ALA A 392 18.81 -15.94 24.25
C ALA A 392 20.18 -15.52 24.82
N ARG A 393 20.19 -14.66 25.86
CA ARG A 393 21.43 -14.26 26.54
C ARG A 393 22.13 -15.45 27.21
N ARG A 394 21.38 -16.34 27.86
CA ARG A 394 21.94 -17.55 28.47
C ARG A 394 22.53 -18.49 27.40
N GLN A 395 21.84 -18.69 26.28
CA GLN A 395 22.36 -19.51 25.19
C GLN A 395 23.65 -18.91 24.60
N ALA A 396 23.69 -17.60 24.38
CA ALA A 396 24.89 -16.92 23.88
C ALA A 396 26.07 -17.05 24.87
N GLN A 397 25.81 -16.92 26.18
CA GLN A 397 26.82 -17.13 27.23
C GLN A 397 27.33 -18.58 27.25
N ALA A 398 26.45 -19.58 27.13
CA ALA A 398 26.82 -20.98 27.08
C ALA A 398 27.69 -21.30 25.84
N GLN A 399 27.34 -20.75 24.67
CA GLN A 399 28.14 -20.88 23.44
C GLN A 399 29.52 -20.22 23.58
N ALA A 400 29.59 -19.01 24.15
CA ALA A 400 30.85 -18.33 24.40
C ALA A 400 31.76 -19.11 25.36
N GLN A 401 31.19 -19.71 26.41
CA GLN A 401 31.95 -20.57 27.33
C GLN A 401 32.45 -21.84 26.66
N ALA A 402 31.64 -22.50 25.83
CA ALA A 402 32.04 -23.68 25.07
C ALA A 402 33.18 -23.35 24.07
N GLN A 403 33.11 -22.21 23.39
CA GLN A 403 34.17 -21.73 22.50
C GLN A 403 35.46 -21.42 23.27
N ALA A 404 35.37 -20.77 24.44
CA ALA A 404 36.53 -20.48 25.27
C ALA A 404 37.22 -21.75 25.78
N GLN A 405 36.45 -22.79 26.16
CA GLN A 405 36.99 -24.09 26.57
C GLN A 405 37.67 -24.81 25.40
N ALA A 406 37.10 -24.74 24.19
CA ALA A 406 37.70 -25.32 23.00
C ALA A 406 39.02 -24.62 22.61
N GLN A 407 39.10 -23.29 22.78
CA GLN A 407 40.31 -22.51 22.50
C GLN A 407 41.40 -22.68 23.57
N GLY A 408 41.01 -22.82 24.84
CA GLY A 408 41.93 -23.02 25.97
C GLY A 408 42.71 -24.33 25.93
N HIS A 409 42.35 -25.28 25.06
CA HIS A 409 43.05 -26.56 24.91
C HIS A 409 44.22 -26.53 23.90
N ASN A 410 44.42 -25.41 23.18
CA ASN A 410 45.51 -25.25 22.20
C ASN A 410 46.66 -24.34 22.65
N HIS A 411 46.71 -23.92 23.92
CA HIS A 411 47.93 -23.33 24.47
C HIS A 411 48.87 -24.43 24.98
N GLU A 412 49.73 -24.91 24.08
CA GLU A 412 50.97 -25.59 24.43
C GLU A 412 51.72 -24.77 25.49
N HIS A 413 52.09 -25.43 26.58
CA HIS A 413 52.96 -24.92 27.62
C HIS A 413 54.16 -24.17 27.01
N PRO A 414 54.33 -22.86 27.24
CA PRO A 414 55.62 -22.23 27.00
C PRO A 414 56.67 -22.87 27.92
N PRO A 415 57.90 -23.13 27.43
CA PRO A 415 58.94 -23.78 28.22
C PRO A 415 59.31 -22.94 29.46
N PRO A 416 59.71 -23.59 30.56
CA PRO A 416 60.02 -22.92 31.81
C PRO A 416 61.25 -22.02 31.63
N GLN A 417 61.06 -20.70 31.73
CA GLN A 417 62.15 -19.75 31.80
C GLN A 417 62.56 -19.51 33.26
N GLU A 418 63.88 -19.62 33.46
CA GLU A 418 64.60 -19.45 34.72
C GLU A 418 64.40 -18.05 35.35
N THR A 419 64.37 -18.09 36.67
CA THR A 419 64.40 -16.95 37.59
C THR A 419 65.65 -16.09 37.40
N ALA A 420 65.47 -14.78 37.20
CA ALA A 420 66.48 -13.78 37.53
C ALA A 420 65.83 -12.57 38.20
N ALA A 421 66.43 -12.18 39.32
CA ALA A 421 65.95 -11.23 40.29
C ALA A 421 66.27 -9.76 39.94
N THR A 422 65.69 -8.87 40.76
CA THR A 422 66.10 -7.50 41.12
C THR A 422 65.62 -6.31 40.28
N GLY A 423 64.98 -5.34 40.96
CA GLY A 423 65.06 -3.91 40.62
C GLY A 423 63.77 -3.11 40.83
N PRO A 424 63.78 -1.90 41.42
CA PRO A 424 62.66 -1.37 42.20
C PRO A 424 61.83 -0.24 41.54
N VAL A 425 60.59 -0.11 42.03
CA VAL A 425 59.81 1.09 42.36
C VAL A 425 60.06 2.36 41.53
N ASP A 426 59.04 2.78 40.78
CA ASP A 426 58.73 4.20 40.61
C ASP A 426 57.21 4.43 40.49
N MET A 427 56.69 5.33 41.32
CA MET A 427 55.31 5.84 41.27
C MET A 427 55.20 6.94 40.21
N PRO A 428 53.99 7.22 39.73
CA PRO A 428 53.55 8.60 39.86
C PRO A 428 52.14 8.76 40.43
N ALA A 429 52.01 9.90 41.10
CA ALA A 429 50.86 10.42 41.78
C ALA A 429 49.80 11.02 40.83
N ASP A 430 48.65 11.27 41.43
CA ASP A 430 47.65 12.29 41.11
C ASP A 430 46.87 12.15 39.80
N ASN A 431 45.63 11.69 39.92
CA ASN A 431 44.56 12.45 39.28
C ASN A 431 43.26 12.47 40.09
N ALA A 432 42.70 13.66 40.11
CA ALA A 432 41.76 14.17 41.10
C ALA A 432 40.34 13.61 40.93
N MET A 433 39.64 13.58 42.06
CA MET A 433 38.21 13.40 42.17
C MET A 433 37.46 14.54 41.47
N ASP A 434 36.51 14.19 40.61
CA ASP A 434 35.41 15.06 40.23
C ASP A 434 34.10 14.35 40.63
N VAL A 435 33.46 14.89 41.67
CA VAL A 435 32.20 14.41 42.23
C VAL A 435 31.15 15.44 41.84
N SER A 436 30.36 15.13 40.82
CA SER A 436 29.16 15.90 40.49
C SER A 436 28.02 15.57 41.48
N PRO A 437 27.26 16.55 41.98
CA PRO A 437 26.14 16.30 42.87
C PRO A 437 24.89 15.88 42.09
N ILE A 438 24.27 14.79 42.53
CA ILE A 438 22.96 14.32 42.09
C ILE A 438 21.90 15.22 42.74
N GLU A 439 21.21 16.03 41.93
CA GLU A 439 19.98 16.71 42.32
C GLU A 439 18.84 15.69 42.41
N GLN A 440 18.29 15.54 43.61
CA GLN A 440 17.05 14.82 43.89
C GLN A 440 15.85 15.73 43.60
N GLU A 441 15.15 15.49 42.48
CA GLU A 441 13.80 16.05 42.29
C GLU A 441 12.77 15.24 43.09
N HIS A 442 12.19 15.89 44.09
CA HIS A 442 10.96 15.46 44.75
C HIS A 442 9.76 15.61 43.81
N ARG A 443 9.15 14.49 43.41
CA ARG A 443 7.75 14.45 42.94
C ARG A 443 6.83 13.98 44.06
N PRO A 444 5.77 14.72 44.43
CA PRO A 444 4.76 14.21 45.34
C PRO A 444 3.77 13.30 44.61
N SER A 445 3.56 12.13 45.20
CA SER A 445 2.50 11.17 44.89
C SER A 445 1.15 11.72 45.35
N VAL A 446 0.21 11.91 44.41
CA VAL A 446 -1.20 12.20 44.70
C VAL A 446 -2.04 10.98 44.36
N ALA A 447 -2.72 10.44 45.36
CA ALA A 447 -3.67 9.33 45.26
C ALA A 447 -4.99 9.77 44.62
N PRO A 448 -5.74 8.87 43.93
CA PRO A 448 -7.12 9.14 43.60
C PRO A 448 -8.06 8.64 44.70
N SER A 449 -8.74 9.60 45.34
CA SER A 449 -9.89 9.35 46.21
C SER A 449 -11.12 9.04 45.36
N VAL A 450 -11.80 7.96 45.75
CA VAL A 450 -13.19 7.62 45.40
C VAL A 450 -14.12 8.76 45.83
N GLY A 451 -15.06 9.16 44.97
CA GLY A 451 -16.08 10.16 45.28
C GLY A 451 -17.21 10.18 44.26
N GLN A 452 -18.41 9.83 44.71
CA GLN A 452 -19.66 9.69 43.96
C GLN A 452 -20.25 11.03 43.48
N GLY A 453 -20.88 11.00 42.30
CA GLY A 453 -22.19 11.60 42.01
C GLY A 453 -22.32 13.14 41.91
N HIS A 454 -22.63 13.64 40.71
CA HIS A 454 -23.96 14.18 40.41
C HIS A 454 -24.11 14.60 38.94
N ARG A 455 -25.31 14.33 38.41
CA ARG A 455 -25.81 14.74 37.09
C ARG A 455 -26.04 16.25 37.08
N THR A 456 -25.63 16.93 36.02
CA THR A 456 -26.41 18.01 35.40
C THR A 456 -26.05 18.10 33.92
N SER A 457 -27.10 18.12 33.08
CA SER A 457 -27.01 18.25 31.64
C SER A 457 -26.86 19.73 31.26
N VAL A 458 -25.92 20.05 30.38
CA VAL A 458 -25.92 21.34 29.67
C VAL A 458 -25.55 21.08 28.21
N ALA A 459 -26.46 21.45 27.32
CA ALA A 459 -26.33 21.36 25.87
C ALA A 459 -25.33 22.38 25.32
N PRO A 460 -24.62 22.09 24.22
CA PRO A 460 -23.86 23.11 23.51
C PRO A 460 -24.79 23.89 22.58
N SER A 461 -24.93 25.19 22.87
CA SER A 461 -25.58 26.19 22.02
C SER A 461 -24.71 26.45 20.78
N VAL A 462 -25.30 26.25 19.60
CA VAL A 462 -24.74 26.58 18.29
C VAL A 462 -24.57 28.10 18.20
N ALA A 463 -23.34 28.57 18.02
CA ALA A 463 -23.05 29.97 17.73
C ALA A 463 -23.25 30.22 16.24
N ALA A 464 -24.24 31.04 15.91
CA ALA A 464 -24.45 31.57 14.57
C ALA A 464 -23.33 32.56 14.22
N VAL A 465 -22.56 32.25 13.17
CA VAL A 465 -21.61 33.19 12.56
C VAL A 465 -22.39 34.13 11.66
N ASN A 466 -22.53 35.37 12.11
CA ASN A 466 -23.16 36.47 11.41
C ASN A 466 -22.17 37.03 10.37
N ILE A 467 -22.33 36.64 9.10
CA ILE A 467 -21.57 37.19 7.96
C ILE A 467 -22.33 38.42 7.46
N SER A 468 -22.06 39.58 8.06
CA SER A 468 -22.53 40.88 7.58
C SER A 468 -21.58 41.95 8.13
N ASN A 469 -20.48 42.19 7.42
CA ASN A 469 -19.75 43.46 7.37
C ASN A 469 -18.49 43.31 6.50
N LEU A 470 -18.61 43.66 5.22
CA LEU A 470 -17.49 44.00 4.36
C LEU A 470 -17.69 45.46 3.92
N PRO A 471 -16.68 46.34 4.05
CA PRO A 471 -16.80 47.72 3.61
C PRO A 471 -16.74 47.81 2.08
N ALA A 472 -17.71 48.53 1.52
CA ALA A 472 -17.72 48.98 0.15
C ALA A 472 -16.72 50.12 -0.01
N ASP A 473 -15.61 49.87 -0.71
CA ASP A 473 -14.81 50.90 -1.38
C ASP A 473 -13.99 50.24 -2.50
N MET A 474 -14.55 50.23 -3.71
CA MET A 474 -13.79 50.06 -4.95
C MET A 474 -13.79 51.39 -5.71
N PRO A 475 -12.63 51.87 -6.20
CA PRO A 475 -12.59 53.00 -7.13
C PRO A 475 -13.00 52.58 -8.55
N PRO A 476 -13.53 53.51 -9.37
CA PRO A 476 -14.04 53.20 -10.69
C PRO A 476 -12.94 53.23 -11.77
N ASN A 477 -13.06 52.32 -12.72
CA ASN A 477 -12.69 52.44 -14.13
C ASN A 477 -11.28 52.99 -14.47
N MET A 478 -10.37 52.10 -14.87
CA MET A 478 -9.30 52.43 -15.82
C MET A 478 -9.47 51.57 -17.10
N PRO A 479 -9.44 52.16 -18.30
CA PRO A 479 -9.40 51.42 -19.54
C PRO A 479 -7.94 51.01 -19.83
N LEU A 480 -7.67 49.70 -19.88
CA LEU A 480 -6.42 49.17 -20.39
C LEU A 480 -6.62 48.72 -21.85
N ASP A 481 -6.35 49.65 -22.76
CA ASP A 481 -5.91 49.30 -24.11
C ASP A 481 -4.51 48.67 -24.00
N ILE A 482 -4.46 47.34 -24.09
CA ILE A 482 -3.22 46.61 -24.37
C ILE A 482 -3.41 45.94 -25.74
N PRO A 483 -2.60 46.28 -26.75
CA PRO A 483 -2.65 45.59 -28.03
C PRO A 483 -2.18 44.14 -27.86
N MET A 484 -3.08 43.20 -28.09
CA MET A 484 -2.79 41.77 -28.26
C MET A 484 -2.01 41.59 -29.56
N ASP A 485 -0.70 41.35 -29.46
CA ASP A 485 0.06 40.72 -30.54
C ASP A 485 -0.38 39.25 -30.69
N PRO A 486 -0.63 38.75 -31.92
CA PRO A 486 -1.04 37.38 -32.12
C PRO A 486 0.11 36.40 -31.80
N PRO A 487 -0.19 35.22 -31.22
CA PRO A 487 0.82 34.24 -30.88
C PRO A 487 1.54 33.73 -32.15
N ARG A 488 2.86 33.83 -32.10
CA ARG A 488 3.80 33.27 -33.08
C ARG A 488 3.55 31.76 -33.18
N ALA A 489 3.14 31.31 -34.37
CA ALA A 489 3.00 29.90 -34.72
C ALA A 489 4.30 29.13 -34.43
N ALA A 490 4.24 28.22 -33.46
CA ALA A 490 5.29 27.24 -33.25
C ALA A 490 5.24 26.24 -34.41
N ALA A 491 6.32 26.23 -35.21
CA ALA A 491 6.52 25.30 -36.29
C ALA A 491 6.58 23.87 -35.76
N LEU A 492 5.63 23.04 -36.21
CA LEU A 492 5.68 21.59 -36.09
C LEU A 492 6.91 21.05 -36.85
N PRO A 493 7.62 20.04 -36.33
CA PRO A 493 8.68 19.37 -37.07
C PRO A 493 8.09 18.58 -38.27
N PRO A 494 8.82 18.46 -39.38
CA PRO A 494 8.32 17.86 -40.62
C PRO A 494 8.07 16.35 -40.47
N SER A 495 6.88 15.94 -40.91
CA SER A 495 6.50 14.55 -41.13
C SER A 495 7.39 13.91 -42.19
N TYR A 496 7.97 12.75 -41.85
CA TYR A 496 8.60 11.86 -42.82
C TYR A 496 7.51 11.14 -43.62
N ASP A 497 7.32 11.57 -44.87
CA ASP A 497 6.67 10.78 -45.91
C ASP A 497 7.72 10.40 -46.97
N ASN A 498 7.87 9.09 -47.23
CA ASN A 498 7.99 8.49 -48.57
C ASN A 498 8.11 6.95 -48.43
N VAL A 499 7.07 6.19 -48.80
CA VAL A 499 6.78 5.58 -50.12
C VAL A 499 7.50 4.24 -50.35
N VAL A 500 6.72 3.14 -50.40
CA VAL A 500 6.72 2.01 -51.39
C VAL A 500 5.38 1.25 -51.18
N SER A 501 4.34 1.43 -52.00
CA SER A 501 3.99 0.70 -53.25
C SER A 501 3.53 -0.77 -53.12
N ASN A 502 2.20 -0.92 -53.18
CA ASN A 502 1.36 -1.90 -53.92
C ASN A 502 1.06 -3.35 -53.45
N PRO A 503 -0.13 -3.89 -53.85
CA PRO A 503 -0.81 -5.06 -53.27
C PRO A 503 -0.85 -6.30 -54.20
N PRO A 504 -1.56 -7.39 -53.81
CA PRO A 504 -2.72 -7.84 -54.60
C PRO A 504 -3.92 -8.28 -53.72
N SER A 505 -5.16 -7.91 -54.04
CA SER A 505 -6.12 -8.60 -54.94
C SER A 505 -6.35 -10.09 -54.61
N ASN A 506 -7.56 -10.44 -54.12
CA ASN A 506 -8.50 -11.31 -54.85
C ASN A 506 -9.83 -11.56 -54.10
N ASN A 507 -10.92 -11.28 -54.84
CA ASN A 507 -12.20 -12.01 -54.96
C ASN A 507 -13.19 -12.02 -53.77
N ALA A 508 -14.36 -11.38 -53.88
CA ALA A 508 -15.56 -11.74 -54.68
C ALA A 508 -16.35 -12.89 -54.01
N ALA A 509 -17.68 -12.96 -53.93
CA ALA A 509 -18.83 -12.16 -54.37
C ALA A 509 -20.10 -12.81 -53.72
N ALA A 510 -21.30 -12.34 -54.11
CA ALA A 510 -22.67 -12.81 -53.81
C ALA A 510 -23.30 -12.21 -52.52
N SER A 511 -24.14 -11.17 -52.53
CA SER A 511 -25.32 -10.78 -53.33
C SER A 511 -26.56 -11.68 -53.21
N GLN A 512 -27.68 -10.98 -52.92
CA GLN A 512 -29.12 -11.27 -53.14
C GLN A 512 -29.87 -11.97 -51.99
N GLN A 513 -30.81 -11.30 -51.30
CA GLN A 513 -32.17 -10.87 -51.71
C GLN A 513 -33.12 -12.03 -52.04
N SER A 514 -34.08 -12.29 -51.13
CA SER A 514 -35.52 -12.46 -51.43
C SER A 514 -36.25 -12.78 -50.12
N ASP A 515 -37.11 -11.92 -49.57
CA ASP A 515 -38.52 -11.67 -49.92
C ASP A 515 -39.51 -12.78 -49.50
N ARG A 516 -40.51 -12.35 -48.71
CA ARG A 516 -41.91 -12.84 -48.60
C ARG A 516 -42.32 -14.02 -47.69
N ARG A 517 -43.10 -13.59 -46.67
CA ARG A 517 -44.53 -13.87 -46.42
C ARG A 517 -44.98 -15.11 -45.60
N THR A 518 -46.07 -14.81 -44.90
CA THR A 518 -47.10 -15.64 -44.23
C THR A 518 -46.74 -16.13 -42.82
N SER A 519 -47.34 -15.67 -41.72
CA SER A 519 -48.74 -15.51 -41.26
C SER A 519 -49.47 -16.82 -40.93
N ASN A 520 -50.00 -16.85 -39.70
CA ASN A 520 -50.95 -17.79 -39.08
C ASN A 520 -50.30 -18.92 -38.23
N ALA A 521 -50.81 -19.35 -37.08
CA ALA A 521 -51.82 -18.87 -36.13
C ALA A 521 -51.87 -19.90 -34.96
N LEU A 522 -52.36 -19.47 -33.79
CA LEU A 522 -53.09 -20.27 -32.77
C LEU A 522 -52.33 -21.33 -31.91
N THR A 523 -51.91 -20.89 -30.71
CA THR A 523 -52.33 -21.28 -29.33
C THR A 523 -52.71 -22.76 -28.98
N PRO A 524 -53.00 -23.11 -27.71
CA PRO A 524 -52.06 -23.38 -26.60
C PRO A 524 -52.35 -24.76 -25.92
N THR A 525 -51.44 -25.37 -25.16
CA THR A 525 -51.81 -26.41 -24.16
C THR A 525 -50.77 -26.51 -23.03
N THR A 526 -51.15 -25.94 -21.89
CA THR A 526 -51.19 -26.53 -20.53
C THR A 526 -50.13 -27.58 -20.10
N ALA A 527 -49.15 -27.10 -19.32
CA ALA A 527 -48.72 -27.50 -17.96
C ALA A 527 -48.52 -28.99 -17.52
N PRO A 528 -47.68 -29.22 -16.47
CA PRO A 528 -46.83 -30.42 -16.21
C PRO A 528 -47.47 -31.34 -15.11
N PRO A 529 -46.87 -32.40 -14.48
CA PRO A 529 -45.57 -32.38 -13.74
C PRO A 529 -44.75 -33.71 -13.56
N THR A 530 -43.47 -33.54 -13.17
CA THR A 530 -42.60 -34.36 -12.28
C THR A 530 -42.20 -35.85 -12.53
N PRO A 531 -41.01 -36.27 -12.03
CA PRO A 531 -40.28 -37.51 -12.35
C PRO A 531 -40.60 -38.65 -11.36
N PRO A 532 -40.02 -39.87 -11.49
CA PRO A 532 -38.79 -40.15 -10.73
C PRO A 532 -37.86 -41.28 -11.28
N ALA A 533 -36.75 -41.45 -10.55
CA ALA A 533 -36.05 -42.71 -10.26
C ALA A 533 -34.98 -43.24 -11.24
N ALA A 534 -33.72 -42.98 -10.84
CA ALA A 534 -32.68 -43.96 -10.53
C ALA A 534 -32.71 -45.33 -11.24
N LEU A 535 -31.58 -45.72 -11.83
CA LEU A 535 -30.94 -47.02 -11.60
C LEU A 535 -29.56 -47.12 -12.28
N ARG A 536 -28.56 -47.41 -11.42
CA ARG A 536 -27.47 -48.38 -11.59
C ARG A 536 -26.51 -48.32 -12.79
N ALA A 537 -25.26 -48.02 -12.41
CA ALA A 537 -24.10 -48.92 -12.42
C ALA A 537 -23.49 -49.39 -13.76
N SER A 538 -22.16 -49.24 -13.81
CA SER A 538 -21.16 -50.31 -14.09
C SER A 538 -20.25 -50.08 -15.30
N LEU A 539 -18.97 -50.43 -15.10
CA LEU A 539 -17.88 -50.68 -16.07
C LEU A 539 -17.21 -49.42 -16.68
N ALA A 540 -15.89 -49.31 -16.86
CA ALA A 540 -14.73 -50.18 -16.63
C ALA A 540 -13.47 -49.27 -16.62
N ALA A 541 -12.57 -49.44 -15.66
CA ALA A 541 -11.19 -49.92 -15.86
C ALA A 541 -10.49 -49.46 -17.16
N HIS A 542 -9.57 -48.49 -17.02
CA HIS A 542 -8.44 -48.32 -17.93
C HIS A 542 -7.17 -47.99 -17.14
N ASP A 543 -6.26 -48.95 -17.11
CA ASP A 543 -4.85 -48.77 -16.75
C ASP A 543 -4.17 -47.81 -17.74
N PRO A 544 -3.12 -47.09 -17.28
CA PRO A 544 -1.92 -47.11 -18.09
C PRO A 544 -0.66 -47.50 -17.30
N ALA A 545 0.13 -48.35 -17.94
CA ALA A 545 1.43 -48.83 -17.52
C ALA A 545 2.49 -47.71 -17.42
N PRO A 546 3.58 -47.92 -16.64
CA PRO A 546 4.59 -46.92 -16.38
C PRO A 546 5.72 -46.93 -17.43
N SER A 547 6.06 -45.75 -17.96
CA SER A 547 7.27 -45.53 -18.76
C SER A 547 8.44 -45.15 -17.85
N ALA A 548 9.54 -45.90 -18.03
CA ALA A 548 10.82 -45.82 -17.35
C ALA A 548 11.62 -44.53 -17.69
N PRO A 549 12.73 -44.27 -16.95
CA PRO A 549 13.36 -42.95 -16.85
C PRO A 549 14.40 -42.73 -17.95
N THR A 550 14.55 -41.47 -18.38
CA THR A 550 15.69 -41.02 -19.17
C THR A 550 16.69 -40.34 -18.25
N ASP A 551 17.84 -41.00 -18.11
CA ASP A 551 19.10 -40.43 -17.65
C ASP A 551 19.47 -39.21 -18.52
N ARG A 552 19.83 -38.11 -17.87
CA ARG A 552 20.63 -37.05 -18.49
C ARG A 552 21.42 -36.33 -17.41
N ASP A 553 22.63 -36.83 -17.23
CA ASP A 553 23.75 -36.11 -16.64
C ASP A 553 24.01 -34.84 -17.45
N SER A 554 23.91 -33.69 -16.78
CA SER A 554 24.51 -32.44 -17.22
C SER A 554 25.20 -31.85 -16.00
N GLU A 555 26.52 -31.88 -16.05
CA GLU A 555 27.45 -31.26 -15.12
C GLU A 555 27.17 -29.74 -15.07
N GLU A 556 26.75 -29.23 -13.92
CA GLU A 556 26.79 -27.79 -13.63
C GLU A 556 28.15 -27.47 -13.00
N GLU A 557 29.03 -26.92 -13.83
CA GLU A 557 30.32 -26.37 -13.45
C GLU A 557 30.09 -24.98 -12.82
N GLU A 558 30.15 -24.94 -11.49
CA GLU A 558 30.03 -23.76 -10.65
C GLU A 558 31.32 -22.92 -10.78
N HIS A 559 31.28 -21.91 -11.65
CA HIS A 559 32.35 -20.93 -11.80
C HIS A 559 32.04 -19.69 -10.95
N ASP A 560 32.78 -19.55 -9.84
CA ASP A 560 32.89 -18.34 -9.04
C ASP A 560 33.33 -17.16 -9.92
N ALA A 561 32.44 -16.20 -10.13
CA ALA A 561 32.74 -14.90 -10.73
C ALA A 561 32.66 -13.82 -9.66
N GLU A 562 33.80 -13.18 -9.40
CA GLU A 562 33.96 -12.08 -8.48
C GLU A 562 33.08 -10.89 -8.86
N ASP A 563 32.41 -10.34 -7.85
CA ASP A 563 31.46 -9.24 -7.91
C ASP A 563 32.21 -7.90 -8.05
N GLU A 564 32.65 -7.59 -9.28
CA GLU A 564 33.29 -6.32 -9.63
C GLU A 564 32.22 -5.23 -9.80
N LYS A 565 32.17 -4.28 -8.86
CA LYS A 565 31.29 -3.09 -8.93
C LYS A 565 31.63 -2.22 -10.15
N ILE A 566 30.92 -2.45 -11.26
CA ILE A 566 30.93 -1.60 -12.44
C ILE A 566 30.14 -0.32 -12.14
N LEU A 567 30.85 0.80 -11.99
CA LEU A 567 30.27 2.15 -12.04
C LEU A 567 29.67 2.41 -13.43
N PRO A 568 28.51 3.09 -13.53
CA PRO A 568 27.93 3.42 -14.82
C PRO A 568 28.83 4.37 -15.64
N PRO A 569 28.92 4.21 -16.97
CA PRO A 569 29.74 5.06 -17.81
C PRO A 569 29.21 6.51 -17.83
N PRO A 570 30.11 7.51 -17.99
CA PRO A 570 29.70 8.90 -18.10
C PRO A 570 28.90 9.14 -19.38
N ILE A 571 27.75 9.80 -19.22
CA ILE A 571 26.89 10.25 -20.31
C ILE A 571 27.70 11.22 -21.21
N PRO A 572 27.76 11.00 -22.53
CA PRO A 572 28.46 11.91 -23.44
C PRO A 572 27.69 13.23 -23.53
N ILE A 573 28.34 14.32 -23.10
CA ILE A 573 27.85 15.68 -23.29
C ILE A 573 28.10 16.04 -24.76
N GLY A 574 27.03 16.09 -25.56
CA GLY A 574 27.08 16.55 -26.93
C GLY A 574 27.44 18.04 -27.03
N ASP A 575 28.36 18.34 -27.94
CA ASP A 575 28.80 19.70 -28.28
C ASP A 575 27.63 20.57 -28.76
N ILE A 576 27.22 21.54 -27.93
CA ILE A 576 26.33 22.62 -28.35
C ILE A 576 27.20 23.69 -29.02
N LYS A 577 27.19 23.70 -30.36
CA LYS A 577 27.69 24.82 -31.17
C LYS A 577 26.80 26.05 -30.91
N GLN A 578 27.40 27.12 -30.41
CA GLN A 578 26.78 28.44 -30.36
C GLN A 578 26.69 29.04 -31.78
N PRO A 579 25.56 29.66 -32.18
CA PRO A 579 25.52 30.53 -33.35
C PRO A 579 26.08 31.92 -33.01
N LEU A 580 26.79 32.49 -33.99
CA LEU A 580 27.35 33.83 -34.04
C LEU A 580 26.30 34.94 -33.97
#